data_AF-A0A8T6X9D9-F1
#
_entry.id   AF-A0A8T6X9D9-F1
#
_cell.length_a   1.000
_cell.length_b   1.000
_cell.length_c   1.000
_cell.angle_alpha   90.00
_cell.angle_beta   90.00
_cell.angle_gamma   90.00
#
_symmetry.space_group_name_H-M   'P 1'
#
loop_
_entity.id
_entity.type
_entity.pdbx_description
1 polymer ?
#
loop_
_entity_poly.entity_id
_entity_poly.type
_entity_poly.pdbx_seq_one_letter_code
_entity_poly.pdbx_strand_id
1 'polypeptide(L)'
;MSKQELKQTGTTTAALVCKDGVVVATEHRATAGTLIAHKRTQKLFRIDENLALTVAGLVGDAQTLARYITAEAELYRLKRNQSMSVKAASTLMANILSGRSYYPYWVQLIIAGVDDSGGHVYSLDAAGGNIEDEYVSTGSGSPFVYGVLEDHYKQGMTTSEGADLVIRAITA
;
A
#
# COMPACT_ATOMS: atom_id res chain seq x y z
N MET A 1 0.07 29.92 -6.31
CA MET A 1 0.45 28.55 -5.86
C MET A 1 0.97 27.81 -7.07
N SER A 2 2.29 27.63 -7.18
CA SER A 2 2.87 26.87 -8.31
C SER A 2 2.32 25.45 -8.27
N LYS A 3 1.85 24.93 -9.41
CA LYS A 3 1.59 23.49 -9.59
C LYS A 3 2.84 22.74 -9.13
N GLN A 4 2.80 22.13 -7.95
CA GLN A 4 3.75 21.09 -7.62
C GLN A 4 3.40 19.94 -8.55
N GLU A 5 4.09 19.88 -9.69
CA GLU A 5 4.08 18.68 -10.52
C GLU A 5 4.45 17.52 -9.59
N LEU A 6 3.57 16.54 -9.49
CA LEU A 6 3.86 15.25 -8.87
C LEU A 6 5.08 14.67 -9.60
N LYS A 7 6.27 14.97 -9.08
CA LYS A 7 7.53 14.47 -9.64
C LYS A 7 7.44 12.95 -9.59
N GLN A 8 7.67 12.30 -10.73
CA GLN A 8 7.73 10.84 -10.79
C GLN A 8 8.81 10.37 -9.79
N THR A 9 8.36 9.68 -8.74
CA THR A 9 9.21 9.24 -7.64
C THR A 9 9.91 7.90 -7.94
N GLY A 10 9.66 7.34 -9.12
CA GLY A 10 10.14 6.02 -9.53
C GLY A 10 9.68 4.91 -8.59
N THR A 11 8.58 5.13 -7.87
CA THR A 11 8.06 4.22 -6.86
C THR A 11 7.06 3.23 -7.45
N THR A 12 7.17 1.98 -7.01
CA THR A 12 6.24 0.92 -7.38
C THR A 12 5.93 0.08 -6.15
N THR A 13 4.65 -0.07 -5.84
CA THR A 13 4.14 -1.01 -4.84
C THR A 13 3.06 -1.88 -5.47
N ALA A 14 2.89 -3.10 -4.98
CA ALA A 14 1.85 -4.00 -5.45
C ALA A 14 1.38 -4.91 -4.30
N ALA A 15 0.12 -5.32 -4.37
CA ALA A 15 -0.41 -6.37 -3.53
C ALA A 15 -1.46 -7.20 -4.30
N LEU A 16 -1.63 -8.46 -3.91
CA LEU A 16 -2.67 -9.33 -4.43
C LEU A 16 -3.16 -10.34 -3.40
N VAL A 17 -4.43 -10.69 -3.50
CA VAL A 17 -5.09 -11.71 -2.69
C VAL A 17 -4.76 -13.09 -3.25
N CYS A 18 -4.36 -14.00 -2.35
CA CYS A 18 -4.09 -15.41 -2.59
C CYS A 18 -5.09 -16.27 -1.79
N LYS A 19 -5.22 -17.55 -2.13
CA LYS A 19 -6.13 -18.46 -1.39
C LYS A 19 -5.70 -18.73 0.06
N ASP A 20 -4.42 -18.55 0.36
CA ASP A 20 -3.76 -18.84 1.64
C ASP A 20 -3.18 -17.57 2.29
N GLY A 21 -3.52 -16.37 1.80
CA GLY A 21 -3.09 -15.11 2.38
C GLY A 21 -3.09 -13.94 1.41
N VAL A 22 -2.21 -12.97 1.63
CA VAL A 22 -1.97 -11.85 0.72
C VAL A 22 -0.48 -11.70 0.46
N VAL A 23 -0.12 -11.27 -0.75
CA VAL A 23 1.25 -10.92 -1.10
C VAL A 23 1.33 -9.42 -1.24
N VAL A 24 2.37 -8.82 -0.68
CA VAL A 24 2.63 -7.38 -0.74
C VAL A 24 4.10 -7.17 -1.04
N ALA A 25 4.43 -6.36 -2.04
CA ALA A 25 5.81 -6.04 -2.36
C ALA A 25 5.99 -4.61 -2.89
N THR A 26 7.23 -4.16 -2.86
CA THR A 26 7.64 -2.85 -3.35
C THR A 26 9.14 -2.87 -3.66
N GLU A 27 9.59 -1.97 -4.53
CA GLU A 27 11.01 -1.69 -4.70
C GLU A 27 11.56 -0.71 -3.63
N HIS A 28 12.89 -0.58 -3.56
CA HIS A 28 13.57 0.11 -2.45
C HIS A 28 14.14 1.51 -2.80
N ARG A 29 13.99 2.01 -4.02
CA ARG A 29 14.61 3.24 -4.52
C ARG A 29 13.71 4.46 -4.27
N ALA A 30 14.27 5.54 -3.73
CA ALA A 30 13.61 6.85 -3.70
C ALA A 30 14.37 7.83 -4.59
N THR A 31 13.64 8.63 -5.38
CA THR A 31 14.21 9.63 -6.27
C THR A 31 13.83 11.05 -5.87
N ALA A 32 14.69 12.00 -6.21
CA ALA A 32 14.44 13.44 -6.16
C ALA A 32 14.55 13.98 -7.59
N GLY A 33 13.47 13.87 -8.36
CA GLY A 33 13.52 14.06 -9.81
C GLY A 33 14.27 12.90 -10.47
N THR A 34 15.30 13.20 -11.25
CA THR A 34 16.13 12.18 -11.93
C THR A 34 17.25 11.62 -11.06
N LEU A 35 17.51 12.22 -9.90
CA LEU A 35 18.54 11.77 -8.96
C LEU A 35 18.00 10.65 -8.07
N ILE A 36 18.76 9.55 -7.94
CA ILE A 36 18.50 8.54 -6.90
C ILE A 36 18.95 9.12 -5.55
N ALA A 37 17.99 9.61 -4.76
CA ALA A 37 18.25 10.19 -3.45
C ALA A 37 18.56 9.11 -2.41
N HIS A 38 17.96 7.93 -2.53
CA HIS A 38 18.20 6.82 -1.62
C HIS A 38 17.92 5.47 -2.31
N LYS A 39 18.73 4.44 -2.02
CA LYS A 39 18.62 3.11 -2.65
C LYS A 39 17.89 2.06 -1.78
N ARG A 40 17.66 2.36 -0.51
CA ARG A 40 17.14 1.41 0.50
C ARG A 40 16.02 2.00 1.35
N THR A 41 15.09 2.72 0.72
CA THR A 41 13.97 3.35 1.41
C THR A 41 12.95 2.29 1.81
N GLN A 42 12.52 2.33 3.08
CA GLN A 42 11.41 1.51 3.54
C GLN A 42 10.10 2.10 3.02
N LYS A 43 9.34 1.27 2.30
CA LYS A 43 8.01 1.62 1.78
C LYS A 43 6.93 0.60 2.14
N LEU A 44 7.34 -0.55 2.68
CA LEU A 44 6.48 -1.57 3.25
C LEU A 44 6.65 -1.52 4.77
N PHE A 45 5.53 -1.39 5.47
CA PHE A 45 5.46 -1.30 6.92
C PHE A 45 4.57 -2.41 7.44
N ARG A 46 5.07 -3.18 8.42
CA ARG A 46 4.25 -4.09 9.21
C ARG A 46 3.50 -3.25 10.24
N ILE A 47 2.18 -3.20 10.15
CA ILE A 47 1.32 -2.38 11.02
C ILE A 47 0.87 -3.19 12.24
N ASP A 48 0.48 -4.43 12.01
CA ASP A 48 0.19 -5.44 13.03
C ASP A 48 0.60 -6.82 12.48
N GLU A 49 0.46 -7.89 13.26
CA GLU A 49 0.77 -9.26 12.80
C GLU A 49 -0.08 -9.68 11.58
N ASN A 50 -1.27 -9.08 11.43
CA ASN A 50 -2.22 -9.42 10.38
C ASN A 50 -2.37 -8.31 9.30
N LEU A 51 -1.58 -7.23 9.39
CA LEU A 51 -1.79 -6.01 8.61
C LEU A 51 -0.49 -5.37 8.13
N ALA A 52 -0.44 -5.02 6.85
CA ALA A 52 0.66 -4.34 6.20
C ALA A 52 0.20 -3.08 5.45
N LEU A 53 1.10 -2.11 5.34
CA LEU A 53 0.92 -0.87 4.59
C LEU A 53 2.05 -0.72 3.59
N THR A 54 1.73 -0.43 2.33
CA THR A 54 2.69 0.16 1.38
C THR A 54 2.38 1.62 1.10
N VAL A 55 3.44 2.35 0.73
CA VAL A 55 3.35 3.79 0.45
C VAL A 55 4.04 4.13 -0.87
N ALA A 56 3.35 4.94 -1.67
CA ALA A 56 3.92 5.67 -2.80
C ALA A 56 3.64 7.16 -2.64
N GLY A 57 4.54 8.02 -3.12
CA GLY A 57 4.41 9.48 -3.03
C GLY A 57 5.43 10.12 -2.08
N LEU A 58 5.01 11.17 -1.37
CA LEU A 58 5.90 11.97 -0.54
C LEU A 58 6.34 11.21 0.72
N VAL A 59 7.65 11.06 0.89
CA VAL A 59 8.25 10.25 1.98
C VAL A 59 7.84 10.73 3.38
N GLY A 60 7.77 12.05 3.61
CA GLY A 60 7.40 12.60 4.91
C GLY A 60 5.95 12.29 5.30
N ASP A 61 5.04 12.38 4.33
CA ASP A 61 3.63 12.03 4.52
C ASP A 61 3.48 10.53 4.77
N ALA A 62 4.15 9.72 3.96
CA ALA A 62 4.18 8.27 4.09
C ALA A 62 4.65 7.80 5.48
N GLN A 63 5.76 8.34 5.99
CA GLN A 63 6.27 8.02 7.32
C GLN A 63 5.30 8.45 8.43
N THR A 64 4.60 9.57 8.25
CA THR A 64 3.62 10.07 9.22
C THR A 64 2.41 9.16 9.30
N LEU A 65 1.85 8.79 8.14
CA LEU A 65 0.68 7.92 8.05
C LEU A 65 1.00 6.50 8.55
N ALA A 66 2.18 5.97 8.26
CA ALA A 66 2.63 4.68 8.79
C ALA A 66 2.66 4.68 10.33
N ARG A 67 3.20 5.74 10.95
CA ARG A 67 3.19 5.87 12.41
C ARG A 67 1.78 5.96 12.99
N TYR A 68 0.89 6.72 12.35
CA TYR A 68 -0.49 6.87 12.80
C TYR A 68 -1.24 5.56 12.79
N ILE A 69 -1.24 4.83 11.67
CA ILE A 69 -2.00 3.56 11.62
C ILE A 69 -1.40 2.48 12.52
N THR A 70 -0.07 2.48 12.71
CA THR A 70 0.57 1.57 13.68
C THR A 70 0.09 1.85 15.10
N ALA A 71 0.07 3.12 15.52
CA ALA A 71 -0.40 3.50 16.84
C ALA A 71 -1.91 3.20 17.03
N GLU A 72 -2.73 3.46 16.02
CA GLU A 72 -4.17 3.20 16.07
C GLU A 72 -4.48 1.69 16.08
N ALA A 73 -3.75 0.87 15.32
CA ALA A 73 -3.88 -0.59 15.34
C ALA A 73 -3.51 -1.15 16.72
N GLU A 74 -2.40 -0.69 17.31
CA GLU A 74 -1.98 -1.09 18.65
C GLU A 74 -3.01 -0.67 19.70
N LEU A 75 -3.50 0.57 19.64
CA LEU A 75 -4.52 1.07 20.56
C LEU A 75 -5.84 0.29 20.44
N TYR A 76 -6.25 -0.05 19.21
CA TYR A 76 -7.43 -0.88 18.96
C TYR A 76 -7.28 -2.24 19.65
N ARG A 77 -6.14 -2.90 19.45
CA ARG A 77 -5.82 -4.21 20.04
C ARG A 77 -5.80 -4.15 21.56
N LEU A 78 -5.18 -3.14 22.16
CA LEU A 78 -5.16 -2.95 23.62
C LEU A 78 -6.56 -2.72 24.20
N LYS A 79 -7.43 -2.00 23.50
CA LYS A 79 -8.80 -1.70 23.97
C LYS A 79 -9.78 -2.85 23.80
N ARG A 80 -9.64 -3.62 22.72
CA ARG A 80 -10.62 -4.67 22.34
C ARG A 80 -10.12 -6.08 22.54
N ASN A 81 -8.83 -6.25 22.86
CA ASN A 81 -8.16 -7.53 22.94
C ASN A 81 -8.31 -8.36 21.65
N GLN A 82 -8.39 -7.68 20.50
CA GLN A 82 -8.59 -8.24 19.16
C GLN A 82 -7.87 -7.37 18.13
N SER A 83 -7.26 -7.98 17.13
CA SER A 83 -6.65 -7.25 16.01
C SER A 83 -7.68 -6.47 15.21
N MET A 84 -7.25 -5.36 14.61
CA MET A 84 -8.11 -4.58 13.71
C MET A 84 -8.35 -5.37 12.41
N SER A 85 -9.59 -5.41 11.93
CA SER A 85 -9.88 -5.96 10.60
C SER A 85 -9.25 -5.08 9.51
N VAL A 86 -8.92 -5.67 8.36
CA VAL A 86 -8.25 -4.95 7.27
C VAL A 86 -9.14 -3.82 6.76
N LYS A 87 -10.45 -4.09 6.67
CA LYS A 87 -11.48 -3.10 6.32
C LYS A 87 -11.57 -1.94 7.32
N ALA A 88 -11.45 -2.22 8.62
CA ALA A 88 -11.48 -1.17 9.64
C ALA A 88 -10.24 -0.28 9.53
N ALA A 89 -9.05 -0.87 9.30
CA ALA A 89 -7.82 -0.13 9.08
C ALA A 89 -7.87 0.74 7.81
N SER A 90 -8.38 0.19 6.70
CA SER A 90 -8.53 0.94 5.45
C SER A 90 -9.51 2.09 5.59
N THR A 91 -10.66 1.86 6.24
CA THR A 91 -11.66 2.90 6.50
C THR A 91 -11.12 4.01 7.40
N LEU A 92 -10.38 3.65 8.46
CA LEU A 92 -9.75 4.64 9.35
C LEU A 92 -8.75 5.51 8.58
N MET A 93 -7.89 4.88 7.77
CA MET A 93 -6.90 5.60 6.96
C MET A 93 -7.57 6.53 5.94
N ALA A 94 -8.62 6.06 5.27
CA ALA A 94 -9.40 6.86 4.33
C ALA A 94 -9.99 8.12 5.00
N ASN A 95 -10.50 8.00 6.23
CA ASN A 95 -11.00 9.13 7.02
C ASN A 95 -9.89 10.11 7.43
N ILE A 96 -8.69 9.60 7.76
CA ILE A 96 -7.53 10.44 8.07
C ILE A 96 -7.10 11.24 6.82
N LEU A 97 -7.10 10.62 5.65
CA LEU A 97 -6.74 11.25 4.37
C LEU A 97 -7.77 12.32 3.98
N SER A 98 -9.07 11.98 3.98
CA SER A 98 -10.14 12.90 3.60
C SER A 98 -10.26 14.10 4.57
N GLY A 99 -9.97 13.90 5.85
CA GLY A 99 -9.94 14.95 6.87
C GLY A 99 -8.94 16.09 6.59
N ARG A 100 -7.97 15.89 5.68
CA ARG A 100 -7.02 16.93 5.26
C ARG A 100 -7.25 17.43 3.84
N SER A 101 -8.49 17.43 3.36
CA SER A 101 -8.86 17.85 1.99
C SER A 101 -8.25 19.18 1.51
N TYR A 102 -8.02 20.16 2.41
CA TYR A 102 -7.39 21.45 2.06
C TYR A 102 -5.85 21.41 2.00
N TYR A 103 -5.23 20.45 2.67
CA TYR A 103 -3.77 20.21 2.71
C TYR A 103 -3.50 18.71 2.66
N PRO A 104 -3.79 18.06 1.52
CA PRO A 104 -3.80 16.60 1.43
C PRO A 104 -2.40 16.03 1.65
N TYR A 105 -2.36 14.81 2.18
CA TYR A 105 -1.15 13.99 2.11
C TYR A 105 -0.92 13.57 0.65
N TRP A 106 0.29 13.73 0.14
CA TRP A 106 0.63 13.38 -1.23
C TRP A 106 1.05 11.93 -1.34
N VAL A 107 0.08 11.04 -1.17
CA VAL A 107 0.32 9.59 -1.13
C VAL A 107 -0.67 8.80 -1.98
N GLN A 108 -0.24 7.61 -2.36
CA GLN A 108 -1.09 6.47 -2.69
C GLN A 108 -0.68 5.34 -1.75
N LEU A 109 -1.66 4.66 -1.16
CA LEU A 109 -1.42 3.63 -0.16
C LEU A 109 -2.02 2.31 -0.61
N ILE A 110 -1.41 1.21 -0.18
CA ILE A 110 -2.05 -0.10 -0.17
C ILE A 110 -2.10 -0.58 1.27
N ILE A 111 -3.30 -0.88 1.76
CA ILE A 111 -3.50 -1.58 3.03
C ILE A 111 -3.89 -3.02 2.69
N ALA A 112 -3.09 -3.97 3.15
CA ALA A 112 -3.32 -5.38 2.84
C ALA A 112 -3.09 -6.23 4.09
N GLY A 113 -3.85 -7.30 4.23
CA GLY A 113 -3.74 -8.16 5.39
C GLY A 113 -4.65 -9.37 5.31
N VAL A 114 -4.68 -10.13 6.39
CA VAL A 114 -5.60 -11.25 6.58
C VAL A 114 -6.38 -10.99 7.85
N ASP A 115 -7.69 -11.18 7.83
CA ASP A 115 -8.53 -11.16 9.02
C ASP A 115 -9.50 -12.35 9.02
N ASP A 116 -10.46 -12.35 9.96
CA ASP A 116 -11.42 -13.45 10.13
C ASP A 116 -12.27 -13.72 8.88
N SER A 117 -12.39 -12.76 7.95
CA SER A 117 -13.10 -12.93 6.68
C SER A 117 -12.21 -13.36 5.50
N GLY A 118 -10.89 -13.35 5.65
CA GLY A 118 -9.95 -13.79 4.63
C GLY A 118 -8.86 -12.76 4.31
N GLY A 119 -8.26 -12.90 3.13
CA GLY A 119 -7.25 -11.98 2.62
C GLY A 119 -7.90 -10.76 1.95
N HIS A 120 -7.42 -9.57 2.28
CA HIS A 120 -7.96 -8.31 1.77
C HIS A 120 -6.84 -7.38 1.29
N VAL A 121 -7.12 -6.67 0.20
CA VAL A 121 -6.24 -5.63 -0.37
C VAL A 121 -7.08 -4.40 -0.68
N TYR A 122 -6.69 -3.26 -0.09
CA TYR A 122 -7.33 -1.97 -0.29
C TYR A 122 -6.35 -0.97 -0.87
N SER A 123 -6.80 -0.23 -1.87
CA SER A 123 -6.09 0.92 -2.44
C SER A 123 -6.70 2.22 -1.94
N LEU A 124 -5.83 3.16 -1.53
CA LEU A 124 -6.25 4.46 -1.05
C LEU A 124 -5.52 5.58 -1.76
N ASP A 125 -6.26 6.63 -2.11
CA ASP A 125 -5.74 7.86 -2.70
C ASP A 125 -5.73 9.02 -1.71
N ALA A 126 -5.03 10.10 -2.09
CA ALA A 126 -4.90 11.31 -1.29
C ALA A 126 -6.22 12.00 -0.91
N ALA A 127 -7.30 11.75 -1.66
CA ALA A 127 -8.63 12.30 -1.38
C ALA A 127 -9.42 11.46 -0.36
N GLY A 128 -8.89 10.30 0.05
CA GLY A 128 -9.56 9.36 0.93
C GLY A 128 -10.44 8.35 0.18
N GLY A 129 -10.20 8.15 -1.12
CA GLY A 129 -10.72 6.97 -1.82
C GLY A 129 -10.28 5.69 -1.11
N ASN A 130 -11.16 4.68 -1.07
CA ASN A 130 -10.91 3.41 -0.41
C ASN A 130 -11.59 2.29 -1.21
N ILE A 131 -10.81 1.57 -2.02
CA ILE A 131 -11.32 0.58 -2.95
C ILE A 131 -10.68 -0.77 -2.63
N GLU A 132 -11.52 -1.78 -2.41
CA GLU A 132 -11.10 -3.17 -2.26
C GLU A 132 -10.92 -3.82 -3.64
N ASP A 133 -9.86 -4.61 -3.81
CA ASP A 133 -9.57 -5.27 -5.09
C ASP A 133 -8.87 -6.62 -4.88
N GLU A 134 -8.87 -7.48 -5.90
CA GLU A 134 -8.13 -8.75 -5.88
C GLU A 134 -6.62 -8.51 -6.03
N TYR A 135 -6.24 -7.46 -6.73
CA TYR A 135 -4.87 -6.98 -6.84
C TYR A 135 -4.81 -5.49 -7.13
N VAL A 136 -3.73 -4.84 -6.69
CA VAL A 136 -3.53 -3.41 -6.93
C VAL A 136 -2.05 -3.10 -7.05
N SER A 137 -1.71 -2.08 -7.84
CA SER A 137 -0.40 -1.47 -7.85
C SER A 137 -0.47 0.05 -7.73
N THR A 138 0.39 0.65 -6.90
CA THR A 138 0.47 2.12 -6.74
C THR A 138 1.87 2.68 -7.00
N GLY A 139 1.92 3.98 -7.32
CA GLY A 139 3.15 4.67 -7.71
C GLY A 139 3.31 4.85 -9.22
N SER A 140 4.43 5.46 -9.62
CA SER A 140 4.69 5.80 -11.03
C SER A 140 4.95 4.57 -11.91
N GLY A 141 5.33 3.43 -11.33
CA GLY A 141 5.56 2.19 -12.06
C GLY A 141 4.32 1.30 -12.24
N SER A 142 3.17 1.67 -11.63
CA SER A 142 1.96 0.86 -11.67
C SER A 142 1.49 0.44 -13.07
N PRO A 143 1.54 1.29 -14.11
CA PRO A 143 1.06 0.88 -15.44
C PRO A 143 1.78 -0.37 -15.98
N PHE A 144 3.08 -0.53 -15.70
CA PHE A 144 3.84 -1.71 -16.11
C PHE A 144 3.48 -2.94 -15.28
N VAL A 145 3.33 -2.76 -13.96
CA VAL A 145 2.91 -3.84 -13.05
C VAL A 145 1.52 -4.36 -13.44
N TYR A 146 0.56 -3.45 -13.69
CA TYR A 146 -0.77 -3.83 -14.12
C TYR A 146 -0.72 -4.66 -15.42
N GLY A 147 0.11 -4.30 -16.40
CA GLY A 147 0.26 -5.12 -17.60
C GLY A 147 0.63 -6.58 -17.33
N VAL A 148 1.47 -6.85 -16.34
CA VAL A 148 1.85 -8.22 -15.95
C VAL A 148 0.76 -8.89 -15.11
N LEU A 149 0.15 -8.16 -14.16
CA LEU A 149 -0.91 -8.69 -13.29
C LEU A 149 -2.16 -9.05 -14.10
N GLU A 150 -2.60 -8.20 -15.02
CA GLU A 150 -3.76 -8.46 -15.89
C GLU A 150 -3.58 -9.71 -16.77
N ASP A 151 -2.35 -10.00 -17.21
CA ASP A 151 -2.06 -11.15 -18.08
C ASP A 151 -1.88 -12.47 -17.31
N HIS A 152 -1.34 -12.42 -16.08
CA HIS A 152 -0.90 -13.63 -15.37
C HIS A 152 -1.61 -13.90 -14.05
N TYR A 153 -2.33 -12.93 -13.47
CA TYR A 153 -3.08 -13.15 -12.23
C TYR A 153 -4.19 -14.17 -12.46
N LYS A 154 -4.36 -15.07 -11.48
CA LYS A 154 -5.45 -16.04 -11.44
C LYS A 154 -6.02 -16.09 -10.04
N GLN A 155 -7.34 -16.03 -9.95
CA GLN A 155 -8.03 -16.20 -8.69
C GLN A 155 -7.67 -17.56 -8.08
N GLY A 156 -7.35 -17.58 -6.78
CA GLY A 156 -6.99 -18.81 -6.06
C GLY A 156 -5.53 -19.26 -6.20
N MET A 157 -4.63 -18.39 -6.69
CA MET A 157 -3.18 -18.60 -6.59
C MET A 157 -2.73 -18.73 -5.13
N THR A 158 -1.68 -19.51 -4.90
CA THR A 158 -0.98 -19.56 -3.61
C THR A 158 -0.15 -18.30 -3.39
N THR A 159 0.18 -18.01 -2.12
CA THR A 159 1.13 -16.94 -1.76
C THR A 159 2.49 -17.10 -2.41
N SER A 160 2.96 -18.34 -2.65
CA SER A 160 4.21 -18.60 -3.37
C SER A 160 4.11 -18.18 -4.85
N GLU A 161 3.06 -18.62 -5.55
CA GLU A 161 2.84 -18.23 -6.95
C GLU A 161 2.59 -16.72 -7.07
N GLY A 162 1.87 -16.14 -6.12
CA GLY A 162 1.63 -14.71 -6.01
C GLY A 162 2.93 -13.92 -5.81
N ALA A 163 3.84 -14.40 -4.96
CA ALA A 163 5.14 -13.78 -4.75
C ALA A 163 5.97 -13.77 -6.04
N ASP A 164 6.04 -14.90 -6.74
CA ASP A 164 6.74 -14.99 -8.04
C ASP A 164 6.15 -14.03 -9.08
N LEU A 165 4.82 -13.94 -9.14
CA LEU A 165 4.11 -13.01 -10.03
C LEU A 165 4.42 -11.56 -9.70
N VAL A 166 4.34 -11.16 -8.42
CA VAL A 166 4.61 -9.77 -8.03
C VAL A 166 6.07 -9.40 -8.26
N ILE A 167 7.02 -10.31 -7.98
CA ILE A 167 8.44 -10.10 -8.27
C ILE A 167 8.64 -9.85 -9.77
N ARG A 168 8.03 -10.68 -10.62
CA ARG A 168 8.07 -10.51 -12.08
C ARG A 168 7.46 -9.17 -12.50
N ALA A 169 6.35 -8.76 -11.90
CA ALA A 169 5.66 -7.53 -12.25
C ALA A 169 6.45 -6.28 -11.86
N ILE A 170 7.09 -6.26 -10.68
CA ILE A 170 7.91 -5.12 -10.22
C ILE A 170 9.24 -5.01 -10.98
N THR A 171 9.73 -6.10 -11.56
CA THR A 171 10.99 -6.15 -12.32
C THR A 171 10.83 -5.93 -13.82
N ALA A 172 9.59 -5.80 -14.31
CA ALA A 172 9.26 -5.57 -15.72
C ALA A 172 9.71 -4.20 -16.26
#